data_AF-A0A355D901-F1
#
_entry.id   AF-A0A355D901-F1
#
_cell.length_a   1.000
_cell.length_b   1.000
_cell.length_c   1.000
_cell.angle_alpha   90.00
_cell.angle_beta   90.00
_cell.angle_gamma   90.00
#
_symmetry.space_group_name_H-M   'P 1'
#
loop_
_entity.id
_entity.type
_entity.pdbx_description
1 polymer ?
#
loop_
_entity_poly.entity_id
_entity_poly.type
_entity_poly.pdbx_seq_one_letter_code
_entity_poly.pdbx_strand_id
1 'polypeptide(L)'
;MMYNTQLQEALERVKEAVQGEREDELFYDFLISMAPTVEEKDIITSIRDDERRHNREFRKIYKDFTGMEIPTVEDESFERPESYIDGIKKALFGELRAVERYRDIRKALGMGPQRDVLFDIITDELKHSSKYNYLFTLNRSMESPSMNRRSMQ
;
A
#
# COMPACT_ATOMS: atom_id res chain seq x y z
N MET A 1 23.16 11.20 23.15
CA MET A 1 21.77 11.70 22.95
C MET A 1 21.27 11.55 21.50
N MET A 2 21.87 10.72 20.63
CA MET A 2 21.42 10.56 19.22
C MET A 2 20.16 9.69 19.05
N TYR A 3 19.83 8.83 20.02
CA TYR A 3 18.69 7.91 19.94
C TYR A 3 17.33 8.62 19.94
N ASN A 4 17.27 9.84 20.48
CA ASN A 4 16.00 10.57 20.62
C ASN A 4 15.55 11.18 19.29
N THR A 5 16.48 11.72 18.48
CA THR A 5 16.15 12.37 17.20
C THR A 5 15.67 11.37 16.14
N GLN A 6 16.34 10.23 15.99
CA GLN A 6 15.93 9.20 15.01
C GLN A 6 14.56 8.59 15.33
N LEU A 7 14.28 8.38 16.63
CA LEU A 7 12.97 7.90 17.06
C LEU A 7 11.88 8.95 16.80
N GLN A 8 12.14 10.23 17.07
CA GLN A 8 11.21 11.31 16.77
C GLN A 8 10.89 11.40 15.26
N GLU A 9 11.91 11.36 14.41
CA GLU A 9 11.73 11.34 12.95
C GLU A 9 10.93 10.11 12.49
N ALA A 10 11.16 8.95 13.08
CA ALA A 10 10.39 7.74 12.78
C ALA A 10 8.92 7.87 13.20
N LEU A 11 8.64 8.50 14.34
CA LEU A 11 7.27 8.71 14.81
C LEU A 11 6.51 9.73 13.95
N GLU A 12 7.18 10.74 13.40
CA GLU A 12 6.56 11.61 12.38
C GLU A 12 6.27 10.83 11.10
N ARG A 13 7.19 9.99 10.64
CA ARG A 13 6.94 9.09 9.50
C ARG A 13 5.82 8.07 9.75
N VAL A 14 5.61 7.64 10.99
CA VAL A 14 4.45 6.80 11.35
C VAL A 14 3.15 7.59 11.19
N LYS A 15 3.11 8.88 11.55
CA LYS A 15 1.92 9.71 11.26
C LYS A 15 1.69 9.87 9.76
N GLU A 16 2.75 10.11 9.00
CA GLU A 16 2.69 10.19 7.54
C GLU A 16 2.21 8.86 6.92
N ALA A 17 2.60 7.72 7.49
CA ALA A 17 2.10 6.41 7.07
C ALA A 17 0.59 6.29 7.30
N VAL A 18 0.07 6.71 8.48
CA VAL A 18 -1.39 6.73 8.72
C VAL A 18 -2.14 7.55 7.68
N GLN A 19 -1.57 8.67 7.22
CA GLN A 19 -2.15 9.47 6.15
C GLN A 19 -2.07 8.73 4.80
N GLY A 20 -0.91 8.16 4.47
CA GLY A 20 -0.70 7.43 3.22
C GLY A 20 -1.65 6.24 3.07
N GLU A 21 -1.77 5.41 4.11
CA GLU A 21 -2.68 4.26 4.14
C GLU A 21 -4.15 4.66 3.92
N ARG A 22 -4.54 5.86 4.37
CA ARG A 22 -5.89 6.36 4.16
C ARG A 22 -6.10 6.86 2.73
N GLU A 23 -5.11 7.51 2.14
CA GLU A 23 -5.12 7.89 0.72
C GLU A 23 -5.19 6.64 -0.17
N ASP A 24 -4.39 5.61 0.14
CA ASP A 24 -4.34 4.34 -0.59
C ASP A 24 -5.68 3.61 -0.47
N GLU A 25 -6.33 3.58 0.69
CA GLU A 25 -7.69 3.03 0.85
C GLU A 25 -8.68 3.68 -0.12
N LEU A 26 -8.73 5.02 -0.17
CA LEU A 26 -9.65 5.77 -1.03
C LEU A 26 -9.34 5.55 -2.51
N PHE A 27 -8.06 5.55 -2.86
CA PHE A 27 -7.59 5.30 -4.22
C PHE A 27 -7.93 3.88 -4.67
N TYR A 28 -7.79 2.87 -3.81
CA TYR A 28 -8.11 1.48 -4.12
C TYR A 28 -9.61 1.22 -4.21
N ASP A 29 -10.44 1.90 -3.42
CA ASP A 29 -11.90 1.91 -3.62
C ASP A 29 -12.27 2.37 -5.04
N PHE A 30 -11.57 3.38 -5.56
CA PHE A 30 -11.75 3.82 -6.94
C PHE A 30 -11.24 2.79 -7.96
N LEU A 31 -10.07 2.18 -7.75
CA LEU A 31 -9.56 1.13 -8.65
C LEU A 31 -10.51 -0.08 -8.73
N ILE A 32 -11.10 -0.50 -7.59
CA ILE A 32 -12.11 -1.56 -7.55
C ILE A 32 -13.31 -1.23 -8.45
N SER A 33 -13.73 0.05 -8.47
CA SER A 33 -14.83 0.49 -9.33
C SER A 33 -14.51 0.40 -10.83
N MET A 34 -13.23 0.50 -11.19
CA MET A 34 -12.74 0.44 -12.57
C MET A 34 -12.34 -0.98 -13.01
N ALA A 35 -12.06 -1.89 -12.09
CA ALA A 35 -11.57 -3.23 -12.40
C ALA A 35 -12.57 -4.01 -13.28
N PRO A 36 -12.11 -4.63 -14.39
CA PRO A 36 -13.00 -5.17 -15.42
C PRO A 36 -13.58 -6.55 -15.07
N THR A 37 -12.93 -7.30 -14.17
CA THR A 37 -13.35 -8.66 -13.78
C THR A 37 -13.56 -8.80 -12.27
N VAL A 38 -14.29 -9.83 -11.85
CA VAL A 38 -14.50 -10.14 -10.41
C VAL A 38 -13.17 -10.50 -9.74
N GLU A 39 -12.33 -11.29 -10.41
CA GLU A 39 -11.01 -11.66 -9.88
C GLU A 39 -10.15 -10.44 -9.57
N GLU A 40 -10.10 -9.47 -10.48
CA GLU A 40 -9.31 -8.25 -10.27
C GLU A 40 -9.90 -7.38 -9.14
N LYS A 41 -11.23 -7.30 -9.05
CA LYS A 41 -11.91 -6.63 -7.93
C LYS A 41 -11.56 -7.27 -6.59
N ASP A 42 -11.58 -8.60 -6.53
CA ASP A 42 -11.29 -9.33 -5.29
C ASP A 42 -9.82 -9.16 -4.88
N ILE A 43 -8.90 -9.17 -5.84
CA ILE A 43 -7.47 -8.89 -5.60
C ILE A 43 -7.30 -7.50 -5.00
N ILE A 44 -7.84 -6.44 -5.62
CA ILE A 44 -7.66 -5.06 -5.14
C ILE A 44 -8.41 -4.84 -3.82
N THR A 45 -9.58 -5.46 -3.64
CA THR A 45 -10.33 -5.45 -2.38
C THR A 45 -9.49 -6.02 -1.23
N SER A 46 -8.80 -7.15 -1.47
CA SER A 46 -7.93 -7.76 -0.46
C SER A 46 -6.75 -6.86 -0.06
N ILE A 47 -6.21 -6.08 -1.00
CA ILE A 47 -5.12 -5.12 -0.75
C ILE A 47 -5.65 -3.96 0.10
N ARG A 48 -6.76 -3.33 -0.32
CA ARG A 48 -7.42 -2.25 0.43
C ARG A 48 -7.74 -2.64 1.88
N ASP A 49 -8.20 -3.86 2.10
CA ASP A 49 -8.53 -4.34 3.45
C ASP A 49 -7.28 -4.56 4.32
N ASP A 50 -6.15 -4.92 3.71
CA ASP A 50 -4.83 -4.91 4.35
C ASP A 50 -4.39 -3.46 4.69
N GLU A 51 -4.56 -2.47 3.80
CA GLU A 51 -4.22 -1.05 4.09
C GLU A 51 -5.03 -0.48 5.26
N ARG A 52 -6.32 -0.83 5.34
CA ARG A 52 -7.16 -0.49 6.51
C ARG A 52 -6.60 -1.07 7.81
N ARG A 53 -6.00 -2.26 7.75
CA ARG A 53 -5.34 -2.88 8.91
C ARG A 53 -4.01 -2.18 9.20
N HIS A 54 -3.19 -1.91 8.19
CA HIS A 54 -1.93 -1.17 8.34
C HIS A 54 -2.15 0.19 9.00
N ASN A 55 -3.18 0.94 8.58
CA ASN A 55 -3.55 2.21 9.20
C ASN A 55 -3.77 2.07 10.71
N ARG A 56 -4.55 1.07 11.13
CA ARG A 56 -4.83 0.80 12.56
C ARG A 56 -3.55 0.41 13.31
N GLU A 57 -2.68 -0.36 12.67
CA GLU A 57 -1.40 -0.79 13.25
C GLU A 57 -0.43 0.37 13.43
N PHE A 58 -0.30 1.27 12.43
CA PHE A 58 0.50 2.48 12.56
C PHE A 58 -0.02 3.41 13.66
N ARG A 59 -1.34 3.61 13.75
CA ARG A 59 -1.96 4.37 14.86
C ARG A 59 -1.60 3.76 16.22
N LYS A 60 -1.67 2.43 16.32
CA LYS A 60 -1.28 1.70 17.54
C LYS A 60 0.20 1.89 17.86
N ILE A 61 1.10 1.77 16.88
CA ILE A 61 2.53 2.00 17.06
C ILE A 61 2.76 3.42 17.60
N TYR A 62 2.16 4.43 16.97
CA TYR A 62 2.31 5.82 17.42
C TYR A 62 1.86 6.00 18.87
N LYS A 63 0.68 5.47 19.22
CA LYS A 63 0.13 5.53 20.58
C LYS A 63 0.99 4.81 21.59
N ASP A 64 1.53 3.64 21.25
CA ASP A 64 2.39 2.86 22.15
C ASP A 64 3.66 3.63 22.54
N PHE A 65 4.21 4.45 21.64
CA PHE A 65 5.42 5.26 21.90
C PHE A 65 5.14 6.63 22.54
N THR A 66 4.01 7.26 22.21
CA THR A 66 3.73 8.67 22.58
C THR A 66 2.64 8.82 23.63
N GLY A 67 1.80 7.82 23.81
CA GLY A 67 0.56 7.91 24.58
C GLY A 67 -0.56 8.73 23.90
N MET A 68 -0.31 9.26 22.70
CA MET A 68 -1.23 10.12 21.97
C MET A 68 -1.94 9.38 20.83
N GLU A 69 -3.17 9.79 20.53
CA GLU A 69 -3.90 9.36 19.34
C GLU A 69 -3.57 10.28 18.16
N ILE A 70 -3.51 9.72 16.96
CA ILE A 70 -3.47 10.51 15.72
C ILE A 70 -4.92 10.89 15.39
N PRO A 71 -5.27 12.16 15.13
CA PRO A 71 -6.62 12.51 14.72
C PRO A 71 -6.96 11.88 13.35
N THR A 72 -8.24 11.64 13.10
CA THR A 72 -8.71 11.28 11.75
C THR A 72 -8.84 12.56 10.95
N VAL A 73 -8.28 12.58 9.73
CA VAL A 73 -8.48 13.68 8.78
C VAL A 73 -9.60 13.24 7.83
N GLU A 74 -10.68 14.02 7.75
CA GLU A 74 -11.86 13.67 6.95
C GLU A 74 -11.76 14.16 5.50
N ASP A 75 -11.03 15.25 5.24
CA ASP A 75 -10.90 15.89 3.93
C ASP A 75 -9.69 15.38 3.13
N GLU A 76 -9.57 14.07 2.99
CA GLU A 76 -8.56 13.47 2.12
C GLU A 76 -9.07 13.28 0.70
N SER A 77 -8.28 13.75 -0.25
CA SER A 77 -8.53 13.57 -1.67
C SER A 77 -7.35 12.88 -2.31
N PHE A 78 -7.63 11.93 -3.21
CA PHE A 78 -6.62 11.32 -4.05
C PHE A 78 -6.81 11.81 -5.49
N GLU A 79 -5.71 11.84 -6.24
CA GLU A 79 -5.75 12.12 -7.67
C GLU A 79 -6.20 10.87 -8.45
N ARG A 80 -7.31 11.03 -9.18
CA ARG A 80 -7.86 9.96 -10.02
C ARG A 80 -6.93 9.65 -11.20
N PRO A 81 -6.62 8.37 -11.46
CA PRO A 81 -5.80 7.98 -12.59
C PRO A 81 -6.58 8.13 -13.91
N GLU A 82 -5.87 8.40 -15.00
CA GLU A 82 -6.43 8.57 -16.35
C GLU A 82 -7.05 7.27 -16.90
N SER A 83 -6.50 6.13 -16.50
CA SER A 83 -6.96 4.80 -16.90
C SER A 83 -6.78 3.79 -15.77
N TYR A 84 -7.46 2.64 -15.88
CA TYR A 84 -7.26 1.53 -14.93
C TYR A 84 -5.81 1.06 -14.91
N ILE A 85 -5.15 0.93 -16.07
CA ILE A 85 -3.76 0.51 -16.16
C ILE A 85 -2.80 1.53 -15.52
N ASP A 86 -3.04 2.82 -15.71
CA ASP A 86 -2.21 3.84 -15.05
C ASP A 86 -2.45 3.86 -13.55
N GLY A 87 -3.68 3.57 -13.12
CA GLY A 87 -4.02 3.30 -11.73
C GLY A 87 -3.21 2.13 -11.13
N ILE A 88 -3.16 0.99 -11.82
CA ILE A 88 -2.37 -0.18 -11.41
C ILE A 88 -0.87 0.15 -11.33
N LYS A 89 -0.32 0.90 -12.30
CA LYS A 89 1.09 1.33 -12.24
C LYS A 89 1.33 2.25 -11.04
N LYS A 90 0.44 3.22 -10.79
CA LYS A 90 0.54 4.14 -9.65
C LYS A 90 0.52 3.37 -8.33
N ALA A 91 -0.42 2.43 -8.18
CA ALA A 91 -0.52 1.55 -7.02
C ALA A 91 0.76 0.73 -6.81
N LEU A 92 1.20 0.00 -7.84
CA LEU A 92 2.43 -0.81 -7.82
C LEU A 92 3.64 -0.06 -7.26
N PHE A 93 3.92 1.13 -7.80
CA PHE A 93 5.05 1.94 -7.34
C PHE A 93 4.76 2.65 -6.01
N GLY A 94 3.49 2.83 -5.63
CA GLY A 94 3.06 3.22 -4.29
C GLY A 94 3.56 2.22 -3.25
N GLU A 95 3.23 0.94 -3.42
CA GLU A 95 3.62 -0.12 -2.48
C GLU A 95 5.14 -0.24 -2.35
N LEU A 96 5.87 -0.13 -3.47
CA LEU A 96 7.33 -0.19 -3.44
C LEU A 96 7.93 1.00 -2.66
N ARG A 97 7.35 2.20 -2.76
CA ARG A 97 7.74 3.35 -1.92
C ARG A 97 7.34 3.14 -0.46
N ALA A 98 6.19 2.52 -0.20
CA ALA A 98 5.77 2.15 1.15
C ALA A 98 6.79 1.20 1.81
N VAL A 99 7.26 0.17 1.09
CA VAL A 99 8.35 -0.73 1.54
C VAL A 99 9.59 0.05 1.98
N GLU A 100 10.04 1.02 1.18
CA GLU A 100 11.21 1.84 1.49
C GLU A 100 10.98 2.67 2.76
N ARG A 101 9.84 3.39 2.83
CA ARG A 101 9.46 4.20 3.98
C ARG A 101 9.39 3.38 5.26
N TYR A 102 8.69 2.26 5.24
CA TYR A 102 8.41 1.44 6.42
C TYR A 102 9.66 0.71 6.90
N ARG A 103 10.56 0.35 5.99
CA ARG A 103 11.89 -0.16 6.34
C ARG A 103 12.70 0.87 7.11
N ASP A 104 12.62 2.14 6.76
CA ASP A 104 13.33 3.21 7.47
C ASP A 104 12.74 3.49 8.85
N ILE A 105 11.39 3.48 8.98
CA ILE A 105 10.72 3.52 10.30
C ILE A 105 11.22 2.36 11.16
N ARG A 106 11.19 1.13 10.62
CA ARG A 106 11.59 -0.07 11.35
C ARG A 106 13.05 -0.02 11.81
N LYS A 107 13.98 0.56 11.02
CA LYS A 107 15.39 0.70 11.42
C LYS A 107 15.55 1.59 12.66
N ALA A 108 14.74 2.64 12.78
CA ALA A 108 14.82 3.60 13.86
C ALA A 108 14.15 3.12 15.17
N LEU A 109 13.28 2.10 15.11
CA LEU A 109 12.68 1.52 16.31
C LEU A 109 13.65 0.59 17.05
N GLY A 110 13.66 0.69 18.38
CA GLY A 110 14.31 -0.29 19.26
C GLY A 110 13.72 -1.69 19.13
N MET A 111 14.41 -2.70 19.66
CA MET A 111 13.91 -4.08 19.66
C MET A 111 12.57 -4.18 20.42
N GLY A 112 11.57 -4.81 19.81
CA GLY A 112 10.25 -4.98 20.42
C GLY A 112 9.15 -5.35 19.42
N PRO A 113 7.93 -5.61 19.91
CA PRO A 113 6.81 -6.11 19.10
C PRO A 113 6.46 -5.22 17.90
N GLN A 114 6.66 -3.90 18.00
CA GLN A 114 6.39 -2.97 16.90
C GLN A 114 7.27 -3.22 15.67
N ARG A 115 8.45 -3.82 15.84
CA ARG A 115 9.31 -4.21 14.70
C ARG A 115 8.79 -5.42 13.95
N ASP A 116 8.05 -6.30 14.62
CA ASP A 116 7.45 -7.48 14.01
C ASP A 116 6.18 -7.06 13.26
N VAL A 117 5.36 -6.19 13.85
CA VAL A 117 4.23 -5.54 13.15
C VAL A 117 4.71 -4.84 11.88
N LEU A 118 5.76 -4.01 11.95
CA LEU A 118 6.32 -3.38 10.75
C LEU A 118 6.89 -4.38 9.76
N PHE A 119 7.41 -5.52 10.22
CA PHE A 119 7.88 -6.56 9.31
C PHE A 119 6.71 -7.16 8.52
N ASP A 120 5.61 -7.46 9.20
CA ASP A 120 4.39 -7.99 8.58
C ASP A 120 3.84 -7.01 7.54
N ILE A 121 3.69 -5.72 7.90
CA ILE A 121 3.27 -4.65 6.96
C ILE A 121 4.20 -4.61 5.75
N ILE A 122 5.52 -4.54 5.94
CA ILE A 122 6.49 -4.48 4.82
C ILE A 122 6.35 -5.71 3.90
N THR A 123 6.13 -6.89 4.45
CA THR A 123 5.94 -8.09 3.63
C THR A 123 4.60 -8.10 2.90
N ASP A 124 3.58 -7.49 3.48
CA ASP A 124 2.30 -7.29 2.81
C ASP A 124 2.41 -6.29 1.66
N GLU A 125 3.17 -5.20 1.79
CA GLU A 125 3.44 -4.29 0.65
C GLU A 125 4.17 -4.98 -0.51
N LEU A 126 5.11 -5.89 -0.21
CA LEU A 126 5.78 -6.70 -1.22
C LEU A 126 4.80 -7.68 -1.90
N LYS A 127 3.85 -8.23 -1.13
CA LYS A 127 2.76 -9.05 -1.65
C LYS A 127 1.81 -8.21 -2.53
N HIS A 128 1.49 -6.98 -2.14
CA HIS A 128 0.63 -6.06 -2.88
C HIS A 128 1.27 -5.68 -4.22
N SER A 129 2.53 -5.26 -4.22
CA SER A 129 3.28 -4.98 -5.45
C SER A 129 3.33 -6.19 -6.40
N SER A 130 3.46 -7.41 -5.86
CA SER A 130 3.41 -8.64 -6.66
C SER A 130 2.04 -8.87 -7.30
N LYS A 131 0.95 -8.62 -6.55
CA LYS A 131 -0.43 -8.67 -7.08
C LYS A 131 -0.64 -7.62 -8.17
N TYR A 132 -0.19 -6.38 -7.97
CA TYR A 132 -0.31 -5.34 -9.00
C TYR A 132 0.51 -5.64 -10.26
N ASN A 133 1.68 -6.25 -10.15
CA ASN A 133 2.45 -6.73 -11.30
C ASN A 133 1.68 -7.79 -12.11
N TYR A 134 0.99 -8.70 -11.42
CA TYR A 134 0.11 -9.67 -12.06
C TYR A 134 -1.03 -8.97 -12.81
N LEU A 135 -1.75 -8.06 -12.16
CA LEU A 135 -2.84 -7.29 -12.77
C LEU A 135 -2.38 -6.49 -14.00
N PHE A 136 -1.22 -5.84 -13.90
CA PHE A 136 -0.61 -5.10 -15.01
C PHE A 136 -0.33 -6.02 -16.21
N THR A 137 0.26 -7.19 -15.97
CA THR A 137 0.61 -8.17 -17.01
C THR A 137 -0.64 -8.77 -17.66
N LEU A 138 -1.66 -9.09 -16.86
CA LEU A 138 -2.93 -9.65 -17.31
C LEU A 138 -3.60 -8.70 -18.33
N ASN A 139 -3.72 -7.43 -17.97
CA ASN A 139 -4.39 -6.43 -18.79
C ASN A 139 -3.58 -6.03 -20.03
N ARG A 140 -2.24 -6.10 -20.00
CA ARG A 140 -1.39 -5.85 -21.19
C ARG A 140 -1.43 -7.01 -22.19
N SER A 141 -1.61 -8.23 -21.70
CA SER A 141 -1.73 -9.43 -22.53
C SER A 141 -3.07 -9.47 -23.26
N MET A 142 -4.14 -8.94 -22.65
CA MET A 142 -5.47 -8.82 -23.27
C MET A 142 -5.53 -7.76 -24.38
N GLU A 143 -4.69 -6.73 -24.32
CA GLU A 143 -4.59 -5.69 -25.37
C GLU A 143 -3.82 -6.12 -26.64
N SER A 144 -3.25 -7.34 -26.68
CA SER A 144 -2.55 -7.88 -27.85
C SER A 144 -3.37 -8.98 -28.55
N PRO A 145 -4.17 -8.69 -29.59
CA PRO A 145 -5.03 -9.68 -30.25
C PRO A 145 -4.28 -10.66 -31.18
N SER A 146 -2.95 -10.62 -31.27
CA SER A 146 -2.21 -11.25 -32.38
C SER A 146 -1.58 -12.62 -32.11
N MET A 147 -1.68 -13.21 -30.92
CA MET A 147 -1.16 -14.56 -30.65
C MET A 147 -2.25 -15.63 -30.47
N ASN A 148 -3.27 -15.66 -31.36
CA ASN A 148 -4.17 -16.81 -31.42
C ASN A 148 -4.63 -17.20 -32.84
N ARG A 149 -3.70 -17.14 -33.80
CA ARG A 149 -3.83 -17.86 -35.09
C ARG A 149 -2.49 -18.41 -35.53
N ARG A 150 -2.20 -19.67 -35.18
CA ARG A 150 -1.59 -20.69 -36.05
C ARG A 150 -1.22 -21.91 -35.24
N SER A 151 -2.09 -22.92 -35.27
CA SER A 151 -1.71 -24.33 -35.50
C SER A 151 -2.97 -25.19 -35.45
N MET A 152 -3.69 -25.23 -36.56
CA MET A 152 -4.46 -26.40 -37.03
C MET A 152 -4.69 -26.22 -38.54
N GLN A 153 -3.63 -26.46 -39.30
CA GLN A 153 -3.66 -27.09 -40.62
C GLN A 153 -2.49 -28.07 -40.65
#